data_AF-A0A9W7L2T3-F1
#
_entry.id   AF-A0A9W7L2T3-F1
#
_cell.length_a   1.000
_cell.length_b   1.000
_cell.length_c   1.000
_cell.angle_alpha   90.00
_cell.angle_beta   90.00
_cell.angle_gamma   90.00
#
_symmetry.space_group_name_H-M   'P 1'
#
loop_
_entity.id
_entity.type
_entity.pdbx_description
1 polymer ?
#
loop_
_entity_poly.entity_id
_entity_poly.type
_entity_poly.pdbx_seq_one_letter_code
_entity_poly.pdbx_strand_id
1 'polypeptide(L)'
;MANGLAKGQDKGHATTKIAKVNRSRKGSQHKRVHNVRALVREVVGLSPYERRILDMIKTGGASADKRIYKFAKRRLGSHKRAVQKREDIKQVNADQRAKQAAA
;
A
#
# COMPACT_ATOMS: atom_id res chain seq x y z
N MET A 1 11.65 1.04 -30.67
CA MET A 1 12.99 0.50 -31.01
C MET A 1 13.92 1.68 -31.12
N ALA A 2 15.21 1.56 -30.81
CA ALA A 2 16.10 2.71 -31.01
C ALA A 2 16.25 2.98 -32.51
N ASN A 3 16.16 4.24 -32.94
CA ASN A 3 16.01 4.63 -34.36
C ASN A 3 17.33 5.00 -35.06
N GLY A 4 18.48 4.74 -34.43
CA GLY A 4 19.79 5.07 -35.01
C GLY A 4 20.19 6.53 -34.91
N LEU A 5 19.34 7.40 -34.36
CA LEU A 5 19.63 8.83 -34.19
C LEU A 5 20.42 9.09 -32.90
N ALA A 6 21.29 10.10 -32.91
CA ALA A 6 22.11 10.47 -31.75
C ALA A 6 21.32 11.20 -30.64
N LYS A 7 20.15 11.77 -30.95
CA LYS A 7 19.31 12.56 -30.02
C LYS A 7 17.82 12.24 -30.26
N GLY A 8 16.98 12.48 -29.25
CA GLY A 8 15.54 12.12 -29.25
C GLY A 8 15.17 11.07 -28.20
N GLN A 9 13.88 10.78 -28.02
CA GLN A 9 13.37 9.81 -27.03
C GLN A 9 13.81 8.37 -27.33
N ASP A 10 13.72 7.97 -28.60
CA ASP A 10 14.14 6.64 -29.07
C ASP A 10 15.55 6.64 -29.66
N LYS A 11 16.41 7.56 -29.22
CA LYS A 11 17.79 7.65 -29.69
C LYS A 11 18.62 6.40 -29.34
N GLY A 12 19.71 6.24 -30.07
CA GLY A 12 20.67 5.16 -29.88
C GLY A 12 20.69 4.16 -31.03
N HIS A 13 21.61 3.21 -30.96
CA HIS A 13 21.83 2.25 -32.03
C HIS A 13 20.66 1.28 -32.16
N ALA A 14 20.17 1.11 -33.40
CA ALA A 14 19.09 0.20 -33.73
C ALA A 14 19.52 -1.25 -33.44
N THR A 15 19.09 -1.78 -32.30
CA THR A 15 19.42 -3.11 -31.80
C THR A 15 18.16 -3.93 -31.58
N THR A 16 18.25 -5.25 -31.79
CA THR A 16 17.19 -6.21 -31.46
C THR A 16 17.09 -6.36 -29.94
N LYS A 17 16.02 -5.84 -29.33
CA LYS A 17 15.86 -5.88 -27.86
C LYS A 17 15.48 -7.28 -27.39
N ILE A 18 16.21 -7.81 -26.41
CA ILE A 18 15.86 -9.03 -25.68
C ILE A 18 14.74 -8.71 -24.67
N ALA A 19 13.76 -9.60 -24.54
CA ALA A 19 12.70 -9.48 -23.54
C ALA A 19 13.29 -9.40 -22.13
N LYS A 20 12.98 -8.31 -21.41
CA LYS A 20 13.44 -8.15 -20.03
C LYS A 20 12.66 -9.08 -19.12
N VAL A 21 13.32 -10.11 -18.60
CA VAL A 21 12.78 -10.91 -17.49
C VAL A 21 12.98 -10.13 -16.19
N ASN A 22 11.90 -9.91 -15.43
CA ASN A 22 11.98 -9.20 -14.17
C ASN A 22 12.64 -10.11 -13.11
N ARG A 23 13.94 -9.91 -12.88
CA ARG A 23 14.74 -10.72 -11.93
C ARG A 23 14.53 -10.33 -10.47
N SER A 24 13.91 -9.18 -10.20
CA SER A 24 13.71 -8.70 -8.82
C SER A 24 12.51 -9.39 -8.17
N ARG A 25 12.76 -10.11 -7.07
CA ARG A 25 11.71 -10.69 -6.22
C ARG A 25 11.18 -9.73 -5.15
N LYS A 26 11.68 -8.49 -5.11
CA LYS A 26 11.31 -7.50 -4.09
C LYS A 26 9.82 -7.13 -4.24
N GLY A 27 9.07 -7.29 -3.15
CA GLY A 27 7.62 -7.02 -3.12
C GLY A 27 6.75 -8.25 -3.35
N SER A 28 7.33 -9.39 -3.78
CA SER A 28 6.60 -10.66 -3.81
C SER A 28 6.36 -11.17 -2.38
N GLN A 29 5.14 -11.63 -2.11
CA GLN A 29 4.77 -12.22 -0.83
C GLN A 29 4.37 -13.68 -1.04
N HIS A 30 5.10 -14.59 -0.42
CA HIS A 30 4.75 -16.02 -0.42
C HIS A 30 3.50 -16.29 0.46
N LYS A 31 2.71 -17.31 0.11
CA LYS A 31 1.48 -17.70 0.84
C LYS A 31 1.73 -17.85 2.35
N ARG A 32 2.84 -18.53 2.71
CA ARG A 32 3.26 -18.68 4.13
C ARG A 32 3.43 -17.34 4.83
N VAL A 33 4.07 -16.35 4.20
CA VAL A 33 4.32 -15.03 4.80
C VAL A 33 3.00 -14.25 4.97
N HIS A 34 2.06 -14.41 4.05
CA HIS A 34 0.72 -13.85 4.20
C HIS A 34 0.01 -14.40 5.43
N ASN A 35 -0.05 -15.73 5.58
CA ASN A 35 -0.73 -16.37 6.69
C ASN A 35 -0.12 -16.00 8.05
N VAL A 36 1.21 -15.97 8.14
CA VAL A 36 1.90 -15.55 9.37
C VAL A 36 1.59 -14.10 9.73
N ARG A 37 1.58 -13.18 8.75
CA ARG A 37 1.24 -11.76 9.00
C ARG A 37 -0.22 -11.57 9.42
N ALA A 38 -1.14 -12.37 8.86
CA ALA A 38 -2.55 -12.35 9.25
C ALA A 38 -2.73 -12.79 10.71
N LEU A 39 -2.11 -13.92 11.10
CA LEU A 39 -2.13 -14.42 12.47
C LEU A 39 -1.57 -13.41 13.47
N VAL A 40 -0.41 -12.82 13.19
CA VAL A 40 0.19 -11.82 14.09
C VAL A 40 -0.69 -10.58 14.24
N ARG A 41 -1.34 -10.12 13.16
CA ARG A 41 -2.27 -8.98 13.22
C ARG A 41 -3.49 -9.28 14.09
N GLU A 42 -3.99 -10.51 14.07
CA GLU A 42 -5.10 -10.95 14.91
C GLU A 42 -4.72 -11.00 16.38
N VAL A 43 -3.56 -11.59 16.71
CA VAL A 43 -3.09 -11.76 18.09
C VAL A 43 -2.67 -10.43 18.73
N VAL A 44 -1.88 -9.61 18.03
CA VAL A 44 -1.34 -8.36 18.59
C VAL A 44 -2.36 -7.23 18.55
N GLY A 45 -3.29 -7.26 17.59
CA GLY A 45 -4.27 -6.21 17.35
C GLY A 45 -3.66 -4.92 16.80
N LEU A 46 -4.44 -3.83 16.88
CA LEU A 46 -4.04 -2.51 16.38
C LEU A 46 -3.24 -1.72 17.42
N SER A 47 -2.16 -1.09 16.97
CA SER A 47 -1.40 -0.15 17.80
C SER A 47 -2.18 1.15 18.09
N PRO A 48 -1.79 1.95 19.09
CA PRO A 48 -2.55 3.15 19.47
C PRO A 48 -2.74 4.18 18.34
N TYR A 49 -1.76 4.35 17.45
CA TYR A 49 -1.88 5.27 16.33
C TYR A 49 -2.79 4.71 15.21
N GLU A 50 -2.81 3.39 15.03
CA GLU A 50 -3.68 2.72 14.06
C GLU A 50 -5.13 2.74 14.55
N ARG A 51 -5.35 2.54 15.84
CA ARG A 51 -6.67 2.66 16.49
C ARG A 51 -7.25 4.07 16.30
N ARG A 52 -6.45 5.11 16.54
CA ARG A 52 -6.87 6.50 16.28
C ARG A 52 -7.20 6.75 14.79
N ILE A 53 -6.50 6.10 13.87
CA ILE A 53 -6.84 6.18 12.43
C ILE A 53 -8.20 5.51 12.16
N LEU A 54 -8.45 4.34 12.74
CA LEU A 54 -9.73 3.64 12.65
C LEU A 54 -10.87 4.48 13.21
N ASP A 55 -10.67 5.13 14.37
CA ASP A 55 -11.68 6.02 14.97
C ASP A 55 -11.99 7.20 14.04
N MET A 56 -10.96 7.84 13.48
CA MET A 56 -11.15 8.91 12.49
C MET A 56 -11.88 8.45 11.22
N ILE A 57 -11.72 7.18 10.81
CA ILE A 57 -12.46 6.59 9.70
C ILE A 57 -13.93 6.37 10.08
N LYS A 58 -14.19 5.88 11.30
CA LYS A 58 -15.55 5.61 11.81
C LYS A 58 -16.36 6.87 12.05
N THR A 59 -15.76 7.94 12.58
CA THR A 59 -16.43 9.23 12.80
C THR A 59 -16.91 9.87 11.49
N GLY A 60 -16.23 9.62 10.36
CA GLY A 60 -16.64 10.13 9.05
C GLY A 60 -16.55 11.65 8.89
N GLY A 61 -17.06 12.16 7.76
CA GLY A 61 -17.15 13.59 7.39
C GLY A 61 -16.39 13.97 6.11
N ALA A 62 -16.74 15.12 5.51
CA ALA A 62 -16.22 15.57 4.20
C ALA A 62 -14.69 15.78 4.16
N SER A 63 -14.05 16.02 5.31
CA SER A 63 -12.60 16.27 5.41
C SER A 63 -11.82 15.16 6.15
N ALA A 64 -12.45 14.00 6.40
CA ALA A 64 -11.87 12.92 7.18
C ALA A 64 -10.59 12.35 6.55
N ASP A 65 -10.59 12.11 5.23
CA ASP A 65 -9.45 11.53 4.52
C ASP A 65 -8.19 12.41 4.58
N LYS A 66 -8.36 13.74 4.48
CA LYS A 66 -7.24 14.70 4.58
C LYS A 66 -6.68 14.73 6.00
N ARG A 67 -7.54 14.69 7.02
CA ARG A 67 -7.15 14.61 8.43
C ARG A 67 -6.39 13.31 8.74
N ILE A 68 -6.91 12.17 8.27
CA ILE A 68 -6.26 10.86 8.44
C ILE A 68 -4.87 10.88 7.78
N TYR A 69 -4.78 11.36 6.54
CA TYR A 69 -3.51 11.46 5.84
C TYR A 69 -2.49 12.34 6.60
N LYS A 70 -2.91 13.51 7.09
CA LYS A 70 -2.01 14.41 7.85
C LYS A 70 -1.55 13.77 9.16
N PHE A 71 -2.42 13.06 9.86
CA PHE A 71 -2.04 12.32 11.06
C PHE A 71 -1.08 11.17 10.76
N ALA A 72 -1.40 10.33 9.76
CA ALA A 72 -0.58 9.20 9.35
C ALA A 72 0.80 9.65 8.85
N LYS A 73 0.86 10.75 8.08
CA LYS A 73 2.14 11.33 7.61
C LYS A 73 2.98 11.86 8.77
N ARG A 74 2.37 12.48 9.79
CA ARG A 74 3.10 12.91 10.99
C ARG A 74 3.67 11.74 11.79
N ARG A 75 3.03 10.57 11.76
CA ARG A 75 3.51 9.35 12.45
C ARG A 75 4.52 8.54 11.63
N LEU A 76 4.36 8.45 10.31
CA LEU A 76 5.14 7.56 9.43
C LEU A 76 6.21 8.29 8.58
N GLY A 77 6.18 9.62 8.54
CA GLY A 77 7.14 10.49 7.85
C GLY A 77 6.87 10.73 6.35
N SER A 78 6.46 9.71 5.60
CA SER A 78 6.37 9.81 4.13
C SER A 78 4.94 9.72 3.56
N HIS A 79 4.73 10.36 2.40
CA HIS A 79 3.44 10.35 1.69
C HIS A 79 2.99 8.93 1.34
N LYS A 80 3.85 8.15 0.69
CA LYS A 80 3.52 6.79 0.23
C LYS A 80 3.11 5.89 1.40
N ARG A 81 3.83 5.96 2.53
CA ARG A 81 3.50 5.19 3.74
C ARG A 81 2.18 5.63 4.38
N ALA A 82 1.92 6.93 4.42
CA ALA A 82 0.67 7.46 4.95
C ALA A 82 -0.55 7.02 4.15
N VAL A 83 -0.47 7.07 2.81
CA VAL A 83 -1.53 6.58 1.92
C VAL A 83 -1.71 5.08 2.09
N GLN A 84 -0.61 4.30 2.06
CA GLN A 84 -0.71 2.85 2.25
C GLN A 84 -1.35 2.49 3.60
N LYS A 85 -0.94 3.13 4.70
CA LYS A 85 -1.51 2.84 6.02
C LYS A 85 -2.99 3.25 6.10
N ARG A 86 -3.39 4.32 5.42
CA ARG A 86 -4.82 4.69 5.33
C ARG A 86 -5.62 3.58 4.64
N GLU A 87 -5.17 3.10 3.48
CA GLU A 87 -5.87 2.03 2.76
C GLU A 87 -5.89 0.71 3.55
N ASP A 88 -4.77 0.35 4.21
CA ASP A 88 -4.70 -0.81 5.09
C ASP A 88 -5.76 -0.76 6.20
N ILE A 89 -5.93 0.39 6.87
CA ILE A 89 -6.92 0.53 7.95
C ILE A 89 -8.36 0.60 7.41
N LYS A 90 -8.57 1.16 6.20
CA LYS A 90 -9.88 1.08 5.52
C LYS A 90 -10.26 -0.37 5.26
N GLN A 91 -9.32 -1.20 4.81
CA GLN A 91 -9.55 -2.63 4.61
C GLN A 91 -9.88 -3.33 5.93
N VAL A 92 -9.12 -3.05 7.02
CA VAL A 92 -9.42 -3.61 8.35
C VAL A 92 -10.85 -3.26 8.79
N ASN A 93 -11.31 -2.03 8.56
CA ASN A 93 -12.68 -1.63 8.90
C ASN A 93 -13.72 -2.39 8.06
N ALA A 94 -13.46 -2.60 6.77
CA ALA A 94 -14.35 -3.38 5.89
C ALA A 94 -14.43 -4.84 6.36
N ASP A 95 -13.29 -5.46 6.66
CA ASP A 95 -13.22 -6.84 7.14
C ASP A 95 -13.95 -7.00 8.50
N GLN A 96 -13.82 -6.01 9.40
CA GLN A 96 -14.55 -5.99 10.67
C GLN A 96 -16.07 -5.93 10.45
N ARG A 97 -16.54 -5.08 9.53
CA ARG A 97 -17.98 -4.98 9.21
C ARG A 97 -18.50 -6.26 8.56
N ALA A 98 -17.73 -6.87 7.67
CA ALA A 98 -18.09 -8.14 7.03
C ALA A 98 -18.19 -9.29 8.06
N LYS A 99 -17.22 -9.37 8.99
CA LYS A 99 -17.27 -10.35 10.09
C LYS A 99 -18.47 -10.14 11.01
N GLN A 100 -18.81 -8.89 11.32
CA GLN A 100 -19.98 -8.56 12.13
C GLN A 100 -21.31 -8.90 11.45
N ALA A 101 -21.38 -8.83 10.12
CA ALA A 101 -22.59 -9.18 9.37
C ALA A 101 -22.75 -10.70 9.16
N ALA A 102 -21.66 -11.46 9.25
CA ALA A 102 -21.66 -12.91 9.09
C ALA A 102 -21.86 -13.68 10.42
N ALA A 103 -21.78 -12.98 11.55
CA ALA A 103 -22.06 -13.49 12.89
C ALA A 103 -23.49 -13.14 13.29
#